data_AF-A0A848H6E6-F1
#
_entry.id   AF-A0A848H6E6-F1
#
_cell.length_a   1.000
_cell.length_b   1.000
_cell.length_c   1.000
_cell.angle_alpha   90.00
_cell.angle_beta   90.00
_cell.angle_gamma   90.00
#
_symmetry.space_group_name_H-M   'P 1'
#
loop_
_entity.id
_entity.type
_entity.pdbx_description
1 polymer ?
#
loop_
_entity_poly.entity_id
_entity_poly.type
_entity_poly.pdbx_seq_one_letter_code
_entity_poly.pdbx_strand_id
1 'polypeptide(L)'
;MRAAWLAASCACTAALAQPVQPLERWLASSEAKAFQDRVVQLALIYGESSGIDPRGLRIVTRRTAETAPGCGRVQVQAFEGGKQVLEEAVEACRH
;
A
#
# COMPACT_ATOMS: atom_id res chain seq x y z
N MET A 1 20.76 -61.35 -14.85
CA MET A 1 21.28 -59.97 -14.83
C MET A 1 20.32 -59.09 -15.64
N ARG A 2 19.52 -58.26 -14.99
CA ARG A 2 18.59 -57.31 -15.63
C ARG A 2 18.66 -56.00 -14.85
N ALA A 3 19.23 -54.97 -15.48
CA ALA A 3 19.28 -53.61 -14.97
C ALA A 3 17.90 -52.97 -15.14
N ALA A 4 17.41 -52.30 -14.10
CA ALA A 4 16.24 -51.44 -14.17
C ALA A 4 16.61 -50.09 -13.53
N TRP A 5 16.85 -49.11 -14.38
CA TRP A 5 17.09 -47.72 -14.02
C TRP A 5 15.76 -47.06 -13.68
N LEU A 6 15.59 -46.60 -12.43
CA LEU A 6 14.49 -45.72 -12.05
C LEU A 6 15.01 -44.28 -12.08
N ALA A 7 14.67 -43.58 -13.15
CA ALA A 7 14.91 -42.16 -13.28
C ALA A 7 14.08 -41.40 -12.25
N ALA A 8 14.75 -40.71 -11.32
CA ALA A 8 14.14 -39.80 -10.37
C ALA A 8 13.67 -38.54 -11.11
N SER A 9 12.36 -38.44 -11.37
CA SER A 9 11.74 -37.22 -11.89
C SER A 9 11.81 -36.13 -10.82
N CYS A 10 12.79 -35.24 -10.96
CA CYS A 10 12.88 -34.01 -10.19
C CYS A 10 11.73 -33.09 -10.65
N ALA A 11 10.64 -33.07 -9.87
CA ALA A 11 9.51 -32.19 -10.10
C ALA A 11 9.93 -30.75 -9.78
N CYS A 12 10.33 -30.00 -10.80
CA CYS A 12 10.43 -28.54 -10.72
C CYS A 12 9.04 -27.98 -10.39
N THR A 13 8.82 -27.63 -9.13
CA THR A 13 7.72 -26.76 -8.69
C THR A 13 7.86 -25.41 -9.38
N ALA A 14 7.19 -25.24 -10.52
CA ALA A 14 6.94 -23.95 -11.12
C ALA A 14 6.01 -23.16 -10.18
N ALA A 15 6.59 -22.34 -9.32
CA ALA A 15 5.86 -21.37 -8.52
C ALA A 15 5.19 -20.37 -9.48
N LEU A 16 3.88 -20.53 -9.66
CA LEU A 16 3.03 -19.62 -10.43
C LEU A 16 3.10 -18.23 -9.79
N ALA A 17 3.92 -17.35 -10.36
CA ALA A 17 3.88 -15.93 -10.07
C ALA A 17 2.51 -15.40 -10.53
N GLN A 18 1.59 -15.21 -9.58
CA GLN A 18 0.32 -14.57 -9.88
C GLN A 18 0.57 -13.13 -10.36
N PRO A 19 -0.13 -12.67 -11.42
CA PRO A 19 0.04 -11.31 -11.90
C PRO A 19 -0.44 -10.34 -10.82
N VAL A 20 0.50 -9.63 -10.19
CA VAL A 20 0.21 -8.50 -9.29
C VAL A 20 -0.67 -7.52 -10.05
N GLN A 21 -1.87 -7.26 -9.53
CA GLN A 21 -2.87 -6.44 -10.21
C GLN A 21 -2.34 -5.01 -10.42
N PRO A 22 -2.79 -4.30 -11.47
CA PRO A 22 -2.36 -2.93 -11.75
C PRO A 22 -2.52 -1.95 -10.57
N LEU A 23 -3.49 -2.19 -9.69
CA LEU A 23 -3.72 -1.39 -8.48
C LEU A 23 -2.66 -1.66 -7.40
N GLU A 24 -2.37 -2.93 -7.11
CA GLU A 24 -1.36 -3.32 -6.11
C GLU A 24 0.02 -2.78 -6.48
N ARG A 25 0.36 -2.82 -7.78
CA ARG A 25 1.59 -2.21 -8.30
C ARG A 25 1.62 -0.69 -8.14
N TRP A 26 0.48 -0.04 -8.33
CA TRP A 26 0.36 1.40 -8.13
C TRP A 26 0.50 1.78 -6.66
N LEU A 27 -0.20 1.10 -5.76
CA LEU A 27 -0.09 1.33 -4.31
C LEU A 27 1.33 1.11 -3.79
N ALA A 28 2.09 0.20 -4.41
CA ALA A 28 3.50 -0.04 -4.11
C ALA A 28 4.47 0.96 -4.79
N SER A 29 3.98 1.92 -5.59
CA SER A 29 4.83 2.86 -6.31
C SER A 29 5.28 4.04 -5.44
N SER A 30 6.44 4.60 -5.77
CA SER A 30 6.94 5.84 -5.14
C SER A 30 6.02 7.03 -5.38
N GLU A 31 5.30 7.05 -6.51
CA GLU A 31 4.38 8.12 -6.88
C GLU A 31 3.13 8.12 -5.98
N ALA A 32 2.56 6.94 -5.73
CA ALA A 32 1.45 6.78 -4.79
C ALA A 32 1.88 7.18 -3.38
N LYS A 33 3.06 6.73 -2.94
CA LYS A 33 3.63 7.10 -1.64
C LYS A 33 3.82 8.61 -1.50
N ALA A 34 4.38 9.28 -2.51
CA ALA A 34 4.58 10.72 -2.50
C ALA A 34 3.26 11.50 -2.46
N PHE A 35 2.22 11.00 -3.15
CA PHE A 35 0.88 11.58 -3.06
C PHE A 35 0.30 11.42 -1.66
N GLN A 36 0.29 10.19 -1.13
CA GLN A 36 -0.17 9.90 0.22
C GLN A 36 0.53 10.76 1.26
N ASP A 37 1.86 10.92 1.17
CA ASP A 37 2.63 11.74 2.09
C ASP A 37 2.17 13.19 2.12
N ARG A 38 1.87 13.79 0.97
CA ARG A 38 1.31 15.16 0.93
C ARG A 38 -0.04 15.25 1.64
N VAL A 39 -0.92 14.27 1.43
CA VAL A 39 -2.25 14.24 2.08
C VAL A 39 -2.12 13.99 3.59
N VAL A 40 -1.16 13.16 4.01
CA VAL A 40 -0.83 12.94 5.44
C VAL A 40 -0.31 14.22 6.09
N GLN A 41 0.63 14.92 5.45
CA GLN A 41 1.16 16.19 5.94
C GLN A 41 0.05 17.22 6.16
N LEU A 42 -0.90 17.31 5.23
CA LEU A 42 -2.07 18.19 5.38
C LEU A 42 -2.95 17.78 6.56
N ALA A 43 -3.18 16.48 6.79
CA ALA A 43 -3.94 16.03 7.97
C ALA A 43 -3.21 16.29 9.30
N LEU A 44 -1.88 16.33 9.33
CA LEU A 44 -1.14 16.75 10.53
C LEU A 44 -1.34 18.24 10.86
N ILE A 45 -1.63 19.05 9.86
CA ILE A 45 -1.88 20.50 10.00
C ILE A 45 -3.35 20.76 10.33
N TYR A 46 -4.27 20.15 9.58
CA TYR A 46 -5.70 20.48 9.60
C TYR A 46 -6.57 19.47 10.36
N GLY A 47 -5.99 18.36 10.82
CA GLY A 47 -6.71 17.26 11.50
C GLY A 47 -7.25 16.21 10.54
N GLU A 48 -7.65 16.60 9.33
CA GLU A 48 -8.07 15.70 8.25
C GLU A 48 -7.72 16.28 6.87
N SER A 49 -7.60 15.42 5.88
CA SER A 49 -7.38 15.82 4.49
C SER A 49 -7.84 14.73 3.53
N SER A 50 -8.07 15.09 2.27
CA SER A 50 -8.32 14.12 1.22
C SER A 50 -7.83 14.61 -0.14
N GLY A 51 -7.61 13.68 -1.06
CA GLY A 51 -7.24 13.99 -2.43
C GLY A 51 -7.53 12.84 -3.38
N ILE A 52 -7.63 13.17 -4.67
CA ILE A 52 -7.74 12.18 -5.75
C ILE A 52 -6.40 12.15 -6.47
N ASP A 53 -5.81 10.96 -6.60
CA ASP A 53 -4.54 10.77 -7.30
C ASP A 53 -4.73 10.74 -8.84
N PRO A 54 -3.64 10.72 -9.65
CA PRO A 54 -3.74 10.67 -11.10
C PRO A 54 -4.41 9.39 -11.67
N ARG A 55 -4.57 8.35 -10.85
CA ARG A 55 -5.22 7.09 -11.19
C ARG A 55 -6.71 7.08 -10.80
N GLY A 56 -7.19 8.14 -10.16
CA GLY A 56 -8.57 8.27 -9.70
C GLY A 56 -8.83 7.65 -8.33
N LEU A 57 -7.81 7.23 -7.59
CA LEU A 57 -7.99 6.76 -6.21
C LEU A 57 -8.17 7.94 -5.28
N ARG A 58 -9.21 7.85 -4.44
CA ARG A 58 -9.46 8.83 -3.39
C ARG A 58 -8.74 8.40 -2.11
N ILE A 59 -7.77 9.19 -1.69
CA ILE A 59 -7.08 9.03 -0.41
C ILE A 59 -7.74 9.95 0.62
N VAL A 60 -8.10 9.41 1.78
CA VAL A 60 -8.64 10.12 2.92
C VAL A 60 -7.72 9.90 4.10
N THR A 61 -7.33 10.98 4.77
CA THR A 61 -6.47 10.93 5.94
C THR A 61 -7.09 11.66 7.12
N ARG A 62 -6.87 11.12 8.32
CA ARG A 62 -7.33 11.73 9.57
C ARG A 62 -6.28 11.56 10.65
N ARG A 63 -5.88 12.63 11.31
CA ARG A 63 -5.03 12.58 12.49
C ARG A 63 -5.84 11.96 13.64
N THR A 64 -5.40 10.82 14.16
CA THR A 64 -6.07 10.09 15.24
C THR A 64 -5.42 10.33 16.60
N ALA A 65 -4.15 10.72 16.62
CA ALA A 65 -3.46 11.09 17.85
C ALA A 65 -2.31 12.07 17.60
N GLU A 66 -2.02 12.91 18.59
CA GLU A 66 -0.74 13.61 18.71
C GLU A 66 0.25 12.70 19.46
N THR A 67 1.41 12.44 18.86
CA THR A 67 2.46 11.58 19.46
C THR A 67 3.62 12.40 20.03
N ALA A 68 3.89 13.58 19.44
CA ALA A 68 4.84 14.58 19.90
C ALA A 68 4.48 15.94 19.25
N PRO A 69 5.03 17.08 19.73
CA PRO A 69 4.82 18.36 19.06
C PRO A 69 5.22 18.30 17.58
N GLY A 70 4.25 18.54 16.69
CA GLY A 70 4.47 18.45 15.25
C GLY A 70 4.27 17.04 14.64
N CYS A 71 4.18 15.99 15.45
CA CYS A 71 4.02 14.60 15.00
C CYS A 71 2.65 14.02 15.39
N GLY A 72 2.25 12.96 14.71
CA GLY A 72 1.02 12.27 15.04
C GLY A 72 0.84 10.94 14.35
N ARG A 73 -0.16 10.20 14.84
CA ARG A 73 -0.68 9.02 14.17
C ARG A 73 -1.80 9.46 13.23
N VAL A 74 -1.72 9.03 11.97
CA VAL A 74 -2.66 9.39 10.91
C VAL A 74 -3.25 8.11 10.34
N GLN A 75 -4.58 8.02 10.36
CA GLN A 75 -5.30 6.99 9.62
C GLN A 75 -5.31 7.37 8.15
N VAL A 76 -4.97 6.43 7.27
CA VAL A 76 -5.03 6.57 5.82
C VAL A 76 -6.00 5.53 5.29
N GLN A 77 -6.90 5.95 4.41
CA GLN A 77 -7.83 5.08 3.70
C GLN A 77 -7.78 5.42 2.21
N ALA A 78 -7.70 4.40 1.36
CA ALA A 78 -7.79 4.57 -0.10
C ALA A 78 -9.09 3.94 -0.62
N PHE A 79 -9.74 4.65 -1.54
CA PHE A 79 -10.98 4.21 -2.18
C PHE A 79 -10.84 4.21 -3.70
N GLU A 80 -11.29 3.13 -4.33
CA GLU A 80 -11.45 3.00 -5.78
C GLU A 80 -12.92 2.74 -6.09
N GLY A 81 -13.56 3.62 -6.89
CA GLY A 81 -14.98 3.49 -7.21
C GLY A 81 -15.91 3.44 -5.98
N GLY A 82 -15.51 4.09 -4.86
CA GLY A 82 -16.23 4.06 -3.59
C GLY A 82 -15.96 2.85 -2.70
N LYS A 83 -15.25 1.83 -3.20
CA LYS A 83 -14.82 0.68 -2.39
C LYS A 83 -13.49 1.00 -1.71
N GLN A 84 -13.39 0.74 -0.41
CA GLN A 84 -12.13 0.84 0.32
C GLN A 84 -11.19 -0.28 -0.12
N VAL A 85 -9.98 0.07 -0.54
CA VAL A 85 -8.94 -0.85 -1.03
C VAL A 85 -7.69 -0.86 -0.14
N LEU A 86 -7.53 0.14 0.72
CA LEU A 86 -6.43 0.24 1.69
C LEU A 86 -6.96 0.89 2.97
N GLU A 87 -6.48 0.41 4.11
CA GLU A 87 -6.59 1.10 5.39
C GLU A 87 -5.34 0.81 6.23
N GLU A 88 -4.67 1.87 6.66
CA GLU A 88 -3.47 1.76 7.50
C GLU A 88 -3.32 2.97 8.44
N ALA A 89 -2.60 2.77 9.54
CA ALA A 89 -2.19 3.85 10.43
C ALA A 89 -0.70 4.12 10.26
N VAL A 90 -0.35 5.37 9.96
CA VAL A 90 1.04 5.80 9.78
C VAL A 90 1.42 6.79 10.87
N GLU A 91 2.67 6.71 11.32
CA GLU A 91 3.28 7.75 12.15
C GLU A 91 4.04 8.72 11.25
N ALA A 92 3.77 10.01 11.40
CA ALA A 92 4.39 11.05 10.60
C ALA A 92 4.62 12.32 11.41
N CYS A 93 5.61 13.11 11.00
CA CYS A 93 5.92 14.41 11.55
C CYS A 93 5.77 15.49 10.48
N ARG A 94 5.32 16.67 10.90
CA ARG A 94 5.32 17.88 10.05
C ARG A 94 6.77 18.19 9.66
N HIS A 95 7.00 18.37 8.36
CA HIS A 95 8.28 18.81 7.81
C HIS A 95 8.23 20.29 7.45
#